data_AF-A0A430HQ06-F1
#
_entry.id   AF-A0A430HQ06-F1
#
_cell.length_a   1.000
_cell.length_b   1.000
_cell.length_c   1.000
_cell.angle_alpha   90.00
_cell.angle_beta   90.00
_cell.angle_gamma   90.00
#
_symmetry.space_group_name_H-M   'P 1'
#
loop_
_entity.id
_entity.type
_entity.pdbx_description
1 polymer ?
#
loop_
_entity_poly.entity_id
_entity_poly.type
_entity_poly.pdbx_seq_one_letter_code
_entity_poly.pdbx_strand_id
1 'polypeptide(L)' 'MHLTIDTASVTGARRLAMRVCGEALEFMRIARDRQEGRMQVWLCVHAALAGAVTYALRQQLPGVLLTGARGQS' A
#
# COMPACT_ATOMS: atom_id res chain seq x y z
N MET A 1 -2.87 -4.69 -4.73
CA MET A 1 -2.69 -3.26 -5.06
C MET A 1 -1.23 -2.86 -4.87
N HIS A 2 -0.76 -1.83 -5.58
CA HIS A 2 0.62 -1.33 -5.49
C HIS A 2 0.64 0.15 -5.07
N LEU A 3 1.57 0.50 -4.19
CA LEU A 3 1.77 1.85 -3.68
C LEU A 3 3.24 2.24 -3.85
N THR A 4 3.47 3.49 -4.25
CA THR A 4 4.79 4.12 -4.16
C THR A 4 4.74 5.22 -3.10
N ILE A 5 5.63 5.13 -2.13
CA ILE A 5 5.73 6.07 -1.00
C ILE A 5 7.18 6.47 -0.75
N ASP A 6 7.38 7.57 -0.02
CA ASP A 6 8.70 7.93 0.49
C ASP A 6 9.19 6.90 1.51
N THR A 7 10.51 6.74 1.60
CA THR A 7 11.16 5.79 2.52
C THR A 7 10.84 6.09 3.98
N ALA A 8 10.77 7.36 4.36
CA ALA A 8 10.39 7.78 5.71
C ALA A 8 8.94 7.37 6.06
N SER A 9 8.07 7.26 5.05
CA SER A 9 6.65 6.96 5.21
C SER A 9 6.35 5.45 5.28
N VAL A 10 7.33 4.57 5.01
CA VAL A 10 7.13 3.11 4.96
C VAL A 10 6.61 2.53 6.27
N THR A 11 7.21 2.92 7.38
CA THR A 11 6.80 2.40 8.70
C THR A 11 5.37 2.83 9.04
N GLY A 12 5.01 4.07 8.69
CA GLY A 12 3.66 4.61 8.85
C GLY A 12 2.65 3.86 7.98
N ALA A 13 2.97 3.68 6.70
CA ALA A 13 2.14 2.95 5.75
C ALA A 13 1.92 1.49 6.17
N ARG A 14 2.95 0.80 6.65
CA ARG A 14 2.83 -0.57 7.17
C ARG A 14 1.88 -0.63 8.36
N ARG A 15 2.06 0.25 9.35
CA ARG A 15 1.19 0.29 10.54
C ARG A 15 -0.25 0.59 10.17
N LEU A 16 -0.45 1.54 9.27
CA LEU A 16 -1.76 1.92 8.78
C LEU A 16 -2.43 0.76 8.02
N ALA A 17 -1.72 0.11 7.10
CA ALA A 17 -2.23 -1.04 6.37
C ALA A 17 -2.60 -2.20 7.31
N MET A 18 -1.77 -2.51 8.31
CA MET A 18 -2.11 -3.52 9.32
C MET A 18 -3.36 -3.14 10.12
N ARG A 19 -3.52 -1.86 10.45
CA ARG A 19 -4.68 -1.37 11.22
C ARG A 19 -5.96 -1.36 10.40
N VAL A 20 -5.90 -0.90 9.15
CA VAL A 20 -7.06 -0.74 8.26
C VAL A 20 -7.50 -2.08 7.69
N CYS A 21 -6.55 -2.90 7.25
CA CYS A 21 -6.85 -4.19 6.63
C CYS A 21 -7.11 -5.28 7.67
N GLY A 22 -6.49 -5.20 8.86
CA GLY A 22 -6.63 -6.23 9.90
C GLY A 22 -6.36 -7.63 9.34
N GLU A 23 -7.29 -8.55 9.58
CA GLU A 23 -7.24 -9.93 9.09
C GLU A 23 -7.44 -10.07 7.57
N ALA A 24 -7.95 -9.03 6.90
CA ALA A 24 -8.12 -9.04 5.45
C ALA A 24 -6.82 -8.75 4.68
N LEU A 25 -5.71 -8.48 5.39
CA LEU A 25 -4.39 -8.39 4.78
C LEU A 25 -3.83 -9.79 4.60
N GLU A 26 -3.91 -10.30 3.37
CA GLU A 26 -3.38 -11.62 3.03
C GLU A 26 -1.87 -11.58 2.88
N PHE A 27 -1.34 -10.50 2.29
CA PHE A 27 0.10 -10.37 2.06
C PHE A 27 0.53 -8.91 1.94
N MET A 28 1.72 -8.60 2.46
CA MET A 28 2.38 -7.30 2.29
C MET A 28 3.82 -7.51 1.87
N ARG A 29 4.22 -6.85 0.78
CA ARG A 29 5.62 -6.80 0.33
C ARG A 29 6.09 -5.37 0.31
N ILE A 30 7.31 -5.14 0.77
CA ILE A 30 7.97 -3.84 0.73
C ILE A 30 9.30 -4.04 0.03
N ALA A 31 9.57 -3.26 -1.00
CA ALA A 31 10.86 -3.22 -1.68
C ALA A 31 11.32 -1.78 -1.89
N ARG A 32 12.63 -1.59 -2.03
CA ARG A 32 13.18 -0.32 -2.50
C ARG A 32 12.76 -0.09 -3.95
N ASP A 33 12.36 1.14 -4.25
CA ASP A 33 12.18 1.56 -5.63
C ASP A 33 13.55 1.74 -6.30
N ARG A 34 13.57 1.76 -7.63
CA ARG A 34 14.79 2.01 -8.41
C ARG A 34 15.30 3.44 -8.21
N GLN A 35 14.42 4.39 -7.88
CA GLN A 35 14.80 5.73 -7.48
C GLN A 35 15.08 5.81 -5.98
N GLU A 36 16.19 6.42 -5.61
CA GLU A 36 16.49 6.71 -4.20
C GLU A 36 15.38 7.56 -3.56
N GLY A 37 15.12 7.30 -2.28
CA GLY A 37 14.07 7.95 -1.50
C GLY A 37 12.69 7.31 -1.65
N ARG A 38 12.45 6.42 -2.61
CA ARG A 38 11.14 5.78 -2.82
C ARG A 38 11.11 4.30 -2.45
N MET A 39 9.96 3.86 -1.99
CA MET A 39 9.68 2.48 -1.60
C MET A 39 8.39 2.03 -2.27
N GLN A 40 8.44 0.81 -2.79
CA GLN A 40 7.31 0.12 -3.40
C GLN A 40 6.69 -0.80 -2.36
N VAL A 41 5.38 -0.66 -2.15
CA VAL A 41 4.61 -1.50 -1.24
C VAL A 41 3.52 -2.19 -2.04
N TRP A 42 3.46 -3.51 -1.96
CA TRP A 42 2.35 -4.29 -2.49
C TRP A 42 1.51 -4.78 -1.33
N LEU A 43 0.21 -4.55 -1.41
CA LEU A 43 -0.78 -5.11 -0.48
C LEU A 43 -1.67 -6.07 -1.27
N CYS A 44 -1.70 -7.33 -0.86
CA CYS A 44 -2.76 -8.27 -1.21
C CYS A 44 -3.79 -8.19 -0.10
N VAL A 45 -4.97 -7.72 -0.46
CA VAL A 45 -6.12 -7.61 0.42
C VAL A 45 -7.30 -8.27 -0.26
N HIS A 46 -8.20 -8.81 0.55
CA HIS A 46 -9.43 -9.39 0.02
C HIS A 46 -10.15 -8.39 -0.88
N ALA A 47 -10.62 -8.83 -2.06
CA ALA A 47 -11.17 -7.96 -3.09
C ALA A 47 -12.32 -7.06 -2.59
N ALA A 48 -13.15 -7.59 -1.69
CA ALA A 48 -14.24 -6.85 -1.05
C ALA A 48 -13.79 -5.59 -0.27
N LEU A 49 -12.54 -5.55 0.19
CA LEU A 49 -11.99 -4.46 1.01
C LEU A 49 -11.02 -3.55 0.25
N ALA A 50 -10.66 -3.89 -0.99
CA ALA A 50 -9.72 -3.10 -1.80
C ALA A 50 -10.13 -1.63 -1.94
N GLY A 51 -11.44 -1.34 -2.09
CA GLY A 51 -11.96 0.02 -2.17
C GLY A 51 -11.80 0.81 -0.86
N ALA A 52 -12.20 0.21 0.26
CA ALA A 52 -12.10 0.83 1.59
C ALA A 52 -10.64 1.09 1.98
N VAL A 53 -9.75 0.13 1.70
CA VAL A 53 -8.31 0.25 1.95
C VAL A 53 -7.69 1.37 1.12
N THR A 54 -8.03 1.44 -0.17
CA THR A 54 -7.59 2.52 -1.08
C THR A 54 -8.00 3.90 -0.56
N TYR A 55 -9.27 4.03 -0.13
CA TYR A 55 -9.79 5.28 0.40
C TYR A 55 -9.09 5.70 1.71
N ALA A 56 -8.92 4.77 2.65
CA ALA A 56 -8.23 5.04 3.91
C ALA A 56 -6.76 5.43 3.71
N LEU A 57 -6.04 4.74 2.83
CA LEU A 57 -4.65 5.05 2.52
C LEU A 57 -4.50 6.44 1.89
N ARG A 58 -5.38 6.82 0.96
CA ARG A 58 -5.36 8.16 0.36
C ARG A 58 -5.58 9.27 1.38
N GLN A 59 -6.48 9.06 2.33
CA GLN A 59 -6.75 10.05 3.38
C GLN A 59 -5.58 10.22 4.36
N GLN A 60 -4.88 9.14 4.66
CA GLN A 60 -3.88 9.11 5.73
C GLN A 60 -2.43 9.27 5.22
N LEU A 61 -2.19 9.04 3.93
CA LEU A 61 -0.87 9.19 3.29
C LEU A 61 -0.96 10.24 2.17
N PRO A 62 -0.90 11.53 2.50
CA PRO A 62 -0.85 12.58 1.48
C PRO A 62 0.38 12.38 0.58
N GLY A 63 0.16 12.31 -0.74
CA GLY A 63 1.21 12.06 -1.73
C GLY A 63 1.44 10.60 -2.12
N VAL A 64 0.62 9.65 -1.61
CA VAL A 64 0.70 8.25 -2.05
C VAL A 64 0.23 8.07 -3.49
N LEU A 65 1.09 7.48 -4.34
CA LEU A 65 0.71 7.07 -5.68
C LEU A 65 0.20 5.63 -5.62
N LEU A 66 -1.13 5.47 -5.67
CA LEU A 66 -1.78 4.16 -5.76
C LEU A 66 -1.93 3.76 -7.22
N THR A 67 -1.20 2.72 -7.64
CA THR A 67 -1.48 2.04 -8.90
C THR A 67 -2.38 0.86 -8.60
N GLY A 68 -3.63 0.94 -9.09
CA GLY A 68 -4.57 -0.18 -9.05
C GLY A 68 -3.92 -1.42 -9.64
N ALA A 69 -4.29 -2.61 -9.14
CA ALA A 69 -3.73 -3.87 -9.57
C ALA A 69 -3.99 -4.09 -11.07
N ARG A 70 -3.10 -3.58 -11.94
CA ARG A 70 -3.03 -4.00 -13.33
C ARG A 70 -2.41 -5.39 -13.32
N GLY A 71 -3.15 -6.31 -13.94
CA GLY A 71 -2.98 -7.75 -13.83
C GLY A 71 -1.57 -8.24 -14.12
N GLN A 72 -1.25 -9.35 -13.47
CA GLN A 72 -0.38 -10.35 -14.05
C GLN A 72 -1.33 -11.29 -14.80
N SER A 73 -1.49 -11.05 -16.10
CA SER A 73 -2.05 -12.00 -17.07
C SER A 73 -0.89 -12.67 -17.78
#